data_AF-A0A974YH03-F1
#
_entry.id   AF-A0A974YH03-F1
#
_cell.length_a   1.000
_cell.length_b   1.000
_cell.length_c   1.000
_cell.angle_alpha   90.00
_cell.angle_beta   90.00
_cell.angle_gamma   90.00
#
_symmetry.space_group_name_H-M   'P 1'
#
loop_
_entity.id
_entity.type
_entity.pdbx_description
1 polymer ?
#
loop_
_entity_poly.entity_id
_entity_poly.type
_entity_poly.pdbx_seq_one_letter_code
_entity_poly.pdbx_strand_id
1 'polypeptide(L)'
;MRPPRSAARRSGLSSTGPRTTPSTATARVLASAPDPVLTDITEGLPDPGDLPLPIDPEPIRRVVPGQGDDRARQQAMQPLLPTTSPVHFLLPLPPGIGPEDPALFGFFAYEFRLGRFGTWNTAQGFAVRALRVAGLQHTPPPLACGVSRSKGRLTVSAAFADPVRDGRSLRPSPPVTELWALLYAQVHQADDADRRNILLSTRRLEPPKRGRVPKGRGPLAAVDLARTGADGRTDWSSAEITTSLELLTLGHAPLSCLVVETLPGEAPYSDPVSRNLGYERFLRTSPLTAVPAIC
;
A
#
# COMPACT_ATOMS: atom_id res chain seq x y z
N MET A 1 -36.37 -20.85 73.27
CA MET A 1 -35.27 -19.95 72.86
C MET A 1 -34.65 -20.49 71.58
N ARG A 2 -34.88 -19.82 70.44
CA ARG A 2 -34.33 -20.18 69.12
C ARG A 2 -33.16 -19.24 68.79
N PRO A 3 -32.07 -19.74 68.18
CA PRO A 3 -30.92 -18.92 67.83
C PRO A 3 -31.21 -18.00 66.62
N PRO A 4 -30.51 -16.85 66.49
CA PRO A 4 -30.73 -15.89 65.42
C PRO A 4 -30.20 -16.41 64.07
N ARG A 5 -30.95 -16.08 63.01
CA ARG A 5 -30.67 -16.43 61.62
C ARG A 5 -29.43 -15.71 61.09
N SER A 6 -28.53 -16.49 60.51
CA SER A 6 -27.42 -16.04 59.66
C SER A 6 -27.92 -15.14 58.52
N ALA A 7 -27.44 -13.90 58.49
CA ALA A 7 -27.61 -12.99 57.36
C ALA A 7 -26.52 -13.28 56.32
N ALA A 8 -26.89 -14.01 55.26
CA ALA A 8 -26.07 -14.17 54.07
C ALA A 8 -25.81 -12.79 53.44
N ARG A 9 -24.54 -12.36 53.45
CA ARG A 9 -24.06 -11.17 52.72
C ARG A 9 -24.16 -11.47 51.22
N ARG A 10 -25.26 -11.08 50.59
CA ARG A 10 -25.39 -11.03 49.13
C ARG A 10 -24.71 -9.76 48.64
N SER A 11 -23.51 -9.87 48.09
CA SER A 11 -22.89 -8.82 47.27
C SER A 11 -23.51 -8.84 45.88
N GLY A 12 -24.64 -8.13 45.72
CA GLY A 12 -25.22 -7.85 44.41
C GLY A 12 -24.59 -6.57 43.84
N LEU A 13 -23.84 -6.70 42.74
CA LEU A 13 -23.65 -5.57 41.82
C LEU A 13 -24.93 -5.45 40.98
N SER A 14 -25.76 -4.46 41.30
CA SER A 14 -26.81 -3.97 40.41
C SER A 14 -26.21 -2.85 39.56
N SER A 15 -26.08 -3.07 38.25
CA SER A 15 -25.96 -1.97 37.28
C SER A 15 -27.26 -1.90 36.48
N THR A 16 -28.11 -0.94 36.83
CA THR A 16 -29.28 -0.56 36.07
C THR A 16 -28.88 0.13 34.77
N GLY A 17 -29.14 -0.52 33.64
CA GLY A 17 -29.19 0.09 32.31
C GLY A 17 -28.62 -0.82 31.20
N PRO A 18 -29.39 -1.17 30.15
CA PRO A 18 -28.79 -1.72 28.94
C PRO A 18 -28.15 -0.55 28.18
N ARG A 19 -26.84 -0.33 28.30
CA ARG A 19 -26.12 0.58 27.39
C ARG A 19 -25.59 -0.23 26.21
N THR A 20 -26.35 -0.16 25.12
CA THR A 20 -26.10 -0.65 23.77
C THR A 20 -24.94 0.08 23.09
N THR A 21 -23.76 0.13 23.71
CA THR A 21 -22.55 0.59 23.00
C THR A 21 -21.97 -0.57 22.20
N PRO A 22 -21.87 -0.45 20.86
CA PRO A 22 -21.36 -1.52 20.02
C PRO A 22 -19.89 -1.81 20.32
N SER A 23 -19.50 -3.07 20.19
CA SER A 23 -18.10 -3.48 20.23
C SER A 23 -17.34 -2.87 19.05
N THR A 24 -16.17 -2.31 19.32
CA THR A 24 -15.23 -1.78 18.35
C THR A 24 -14.19 -2.85 18.02
N ALA A 25 -13.93 -3.05 16.73
CA ALA A 25 -12.81 -3.85 16.28
C ALA A 25 -11.53 -3.01 16.30
N THR A 26 -10.45 -3.59 16.80
CA THR A 26 -9.15 -2.92 16.91
C THR A 26 -8.06 -3.84 16.39
N ALA A 27 -6.98 -3.26 15.86
CA ALA A 27 -5.83 -3.99 15.37
C ALA A 27 -4.51 -3.29 15.75
N ARG A 28 -3.42 -4.04 15.80
CA ARG A 28 -2.07 -3.47 15.78
C ARG A 28 -1.14 -4.32 14.93
N VAL A 29 -0.09 -3.69 14.42
CA VAL A 29 1.00 -4.39 13.76
C VAL A 29 1.86 -5.10 14.81
N LEU A 30 2.16 -6.37 14.54
CA LEU A 30 3.11 -7.19 15.29
C LEU A 30 4.48 -7.17 14.62
N ALA A 31 4.50 -7.28 13.30
CA ALA A 31 5.70 -7.41 12.50
C ALA A 31 5.44 -7.02 11.05
N SER A 32 6.50 -6.71 10.30
CA SER A 32 6.46 -6.45 8.86
C SER A 32 7.69 -7.01 8.18
N ALA A 33 7.52 -7.51 6.95
CA ALA A 33 8.59 -8.00 6.10
C ALA A 33 8.35 -7.54 4.64
N PRO A 34 9.42 -7.33 3.84
CA PRO A 34 9.29 -7.09 2.41
C PRO A 34 8.63 -8.29 1.71
N ASP A 35 7.95 -8.05 0.58
CA ASP A 35 7.44 -9.13 -0.26
C ASP A 35 8.63 -9.87 -0.90
N PRO A 36 8.82 -11.17 -0.61
CA PRO A 36 9.96 -11.92 -1.14
C PRO A 36 9.97 -11.95 -2.67
N VAL A 37 8.82 -11.86 -3.34
CA VAL A 37 8.72 -11.85 -4.81
C VAL A 37 9.33 -10.58 -5.41
N LEU A 38 9.43 -9.50 -4.64
CA LEU A 38 10.04 -8.23 -5.05
C LEU A 38 11.54 -8.15 -4.75
N THR A 39 12.12 -9.20 -4.16
CA THR A 39 13.52 -9.26 -3.72
C THR A 39 14.26 -10.43 -4.37
N ASP A 40 15.58 -10.39 -4.35
CA ASP A 40 16.46 -11.50 -4.75
C ASP A 40 16.96 -12.30 -3.52
N ILE A 41 16.51 -11.93 -2.32
CA ILE A 41 16.91 -12.53 -1.05
C ILE A 41 15.91 -13.63 -0.70
N THR A 42 16.22 -14.85 -1.15
CA THR A 42 15.39 -16.04 -0.90
C THR A 42 15.68 -16.70 0.44
N GLU A 43 16.82 -16.42 1.07
CA GLU A 43 17.26 -17.04 2.33
C GLU A 43 17.87 -16.00 3.29
N GLY A 44 17.73 -16.25 4.60
CA GLY A 44 18.52 -15.56 5.62
C GLY A 44 17.96 -14.25 6.17
N LEU A 45 16.75 -13.84 5.79
CA LEU A 45 16.04 -12.79 6.51
C LEU A 45 15.49 -13.36 7.83
N PRO A 46 15.94 -12.88 9.01
CA PRO A 46 15.39 -13.36 10.26
C PRO A 46 13.90 -13.03 10.34
N ASP A 47 13.12 -13.93 10.94
CA ASP A 47 11.70 -13.72 11.19
C ASP A 47 11.55 -12.44 12.01
N PRO A 48 10.82 -11.41 11.52
CA PRO A 48 10.55 -10.23 12.32
C PRO A 48 9.67 -10.67 13.50
N GLY A 49 10.30 -10.86 14.66
CA GLY A 49 9.60 -11.29 15.87
C GLY A 49 8.45 -10.35 16.22
N ASP A 50 7.38 -10.90 16.79
CA ASP A 50 6.20 -10.13 17.17
C ASP A 50 6.55 -9.08 18.23
N LEU A 51 6.18 -7.83 17.98
CA LEU A 51 6.30 -6.76 18.97
C LEU A 51 5.45 -7.09 20.20
N PRO A 52 5.98 -6.95 21.43
CA PRO A 52 5.20 -7.14 22.64
C PRO A 52 4.09 -6.10 22.72
N LEU A 53 2.99 -6.45 23.40
CA LEU A 53 1.92 -5.50 23.63
C LEU A 53 2.45 -4.37 24.54
N PRO A 54 2.38 -3.09 24.14
CA PRO A 54 2.99 -1.98 24.87
C PRO A 54 2.08 -1.52 26.03
N ILE A 55 1.67 -2.47 26.88
CA ILE A 55 0.94 -2.20 28.11
C ILE A 55 1.57 -3.05 29.22
N ASP A 56 1.54 -2.51 30.44
CA ASP A 56 2.06 -3.23 31.58
C ASP A 56 1.27 -4.53 31.83
N PRO A 57 1.96 -5.62 32.21
CA PRO A 57 1.28 -6.81 32.69
C PRO A 57 0.54 -6.46 33.99
N GLU A 58 -0.78 -6.67 34.01
CA GLU A 58 -1.60 -6.47 35.21
C GLU A 58 -2.09 -7.83 35.74
N PRO A 59 -1.24 -8.61 36.45
CA PRO A 59 -1.66 -9.88 37.02
C PRO A 59 -2.74 -9.69 38.11
N ILE A 60 -2.68 -8.56 38.84
CA ILE A 60 -3.65 -8.15 39.85
C ILE A 60 -3.87 -6.64 39.71
N ARG A 61 -5.13 -6.20 39.68
CA ARG A 61 -5.48 -4.78 39.68
C ARG A 61 -6.40 -4.43 40.83
N ARG A 62 -6.02 -3.44 41.63
CA ARG A 62 -6.85 -2.86 42.69
C ARG A 62 -7.56 -1.62 42.16
N VAL A 63 -8.89 -1.68 42.06
CA VAL A 63 -9.73 -0.54 41.68
C VAL A 63 -10.22 0.13 42.96
N VAL A 64 -9.89 1.42 43.14
CA VAL A 64 -10.30 2.20 44.32
C VAL A 64 -11.29 3.31 43.94
N PRO A 65 -12.21 3.71 44.84
CA PRO A 65 -13.09 4.85 44.60
C PRO A 65 -12.29 6.12 44.30
N GLY A 66 -12.71 6.89 43.30
CA GLY A 66 -12.04 8.13 42.87
C GLY A 66 -10.82 7.93 41.95
N GLN A 67 -10.48 6.69 41.60
CA GLN A 67 -9.45 6.42 40.59
C GLN A 67 -9.87 6.96 39.22
N GLY A 68 -8.96 7.69 38.57
CA GLY A 68 -9.19 8.23 37.22
C GLY A 68 -9.32 7.16 36.15
N ASP A 69 -9.77 7.59 34.96
CA ASP A 69 -9.97 6.69 33.84
C ASP A 69 -8.65 6.11 33.34
N ASP A 70 -8.55 4.78 33.29
CA ASP A 70 -7.46 4.13 32.58
C ASP A 70 -7.83 3.91 31.11
N ARG A 71 -6.89 4.32 30.25
CA ARG A 71 -6.99 4.29 28.79
C ARG A 71 -5.70 3.76 28.15
N ALA A 72 -4.80 3.13 28.92
CA ALA A 72 -3.50 2.65 28.45
C ALA A 72 -3.61 1.81 27.17
N ARG A 73 -4.63 0.95 27.08
CA ARG A 73 -4.86 0.12 25.88
C ARG A 73 -5.40 0.89 24.67
N GLN A 74 -6.04 2.05 24.85
CA GLN A 74 -6.53 2.86 23.73
C GLN A 74 -5.37 3.41 22.88
N GLN A 75 -4.18 3.54 23.48
CA GLN A 75 -2.96 3.96 22.78
C GLN A 75 -2.19 2.76 22.20
N ALA A 76 -2.44 1.54 22.69
CA ALA A 76 -1.75 0.33 22.25
C ALA A 76 -2.36 -0.34 21.00
N MET A 77 -3.60 0.00 20.65
CA MET A 77 -4.33 -0.57 19.53
C MET A 77 -4.96 0.51 18.67
N GLN A 78 -4.99 0.31 17.36
CA GLN A 78 -5.65 1.18 16.40
C GLN A 78 -7.09 0.71 16.14
N PRO A 79 -8.11 1.59 16.19
CA PRO A 79 -9.47 1.22 15.83
C PRO A 79 -9.59 0.96 14.32
N LEU A 80 -10.37 -0.07 13.95
CA LEU A 80 -10.77 -0.27 12.56
C LEU A 80 -11.85 0.73 12.15
N LEU A 81 -11.91 1.08 10.87
CA LEU A 81 -12.91 2.02 10.37
C LEU A 81 -14.21 1.27 10.05
N PRO A 82 -15.38 1.75 10.53
CA PRO A 82 -16.66 1.13 10.22
C PRO A 82 -17.00 1.33 8.73
N THR A 83 -17.73 0.37 8.16
CA THR A 83 -18.36 0.51 6.83
C THR A 83 -19.87 0.63 6.99
N THR A 84 -20.60 0.69 5.88
CA THR A 84 -22.07 0.57 5.88
C THR A 84 -22.56 -0.81 6.32
N SER A 85 -21.69 -1.83 6.29
CA SER A 85 -21.98 -3.16 6.79
C SER A 85 -21.70 -3.27 8.29
N PRO A 86 -22.57 -3.93 9.07
CA PRO A 86 -22.36 -4.15 10.50
C PRO A 86 -21.26 -5.18 10.81
N VAL A 87 -20.74 -5.89 9.80
CA VAL A 87 -19.74 -6.96 9.96
C VAL A 87 -18.44 -6.70 9.20
N HIS A 88 -18.40 -5.69 8.33
CA HIS A 88 -17.20 -5.33 7.58
C HIS A 88 -16.58 -4.04 8.11
N PHE A 89 -15.26 -4.07 8.26
CA PHE A 89 -14.46 -2.95 8.71
C PHE A 89 -13.29 -2.76 7.77
N LEU A 90 -12.81 -1.53 7.61
CA LEU A 90 -11.58 -1.23 6.90
C LEU A 90 -10.42 -1.20 7.90
N LEU A 91 -9.32 -1.87 7.53
CA LEU A 91 -8.06 -1.78 8.24
C LEU A 91 -7.32 -0.52 7.78
N PRO A 92 -7.15 0.50 8.64
CA PRO A 92 -6.31 1.65 8.29
C PRO A 92 -4.85 1.25 8.09
N LEU A 93 -4.08 2.12 7.44
CA LEU A 93 -2.62 1.96 7.38
C LEU A 93 -2.02 1.95 8.79
N PRO A 94 -0.90 1.23 9.00
CA PRO A 94 -0.16 1.27 10.26
C PRO A 94 0.12 2.71 10.71
N PRO A 95 0.09 3.00 12.02
CA PRO A 95 0.50 4.31 12.52
C PRO A 95 1.93 4.65 12.08
N GLY A 96 2.13 5.86 11.54
CA GLY A 96 3.44 6.33 11.07
C GLY A 96 3.79 5.93 9.63
N ILE A 97 2.98 5.09 8.98
CA ILE A 97 3.15 4.70 7.58
C ILE A 97 2.15 5.48 6.72
N GLY A 98 2.67 6.20 5.72
CA GLY A 98 1.87 6.93 4.73
C GLY A 98 1.55 6.08 3.48
N PRO A 99 0.64 6.54 2.60
CA PRO A 99 0.28 5.81 1.38
C PRO A 99 1.43 5.69 0.36
N GLU A 100 2.44 6.55 0.43
CA GLU A 100 3.62 6.54 -0.44
C GLU A 100 4.79 5.72 0.14
N ASP A 101 4.61 5.13 1.32
CA ASP A 101 5.70 4.51 2.07
C ASP A 101 6.15 3.19 1.42
N PRO A 102 7.43 3.01 1.08
CA PRO A 102 7.94 1.77 0.49
C PRO A 102 7.72 0.52 1.35
N ALA A 103 7.47 0.66 2.67
CA ALA A 103 7.11 -0.47 3.54
C ALA A 103 5.82 -1.17 3.11
N LEU A 104 4.98 -0.52 2.30
CA LEU A 104 3.76 -1.09 1.73
C LEU A 104 4.03 -2.10 0.60
N PHE A 105 5.27 -2.22 0.11
CA PHE A 105 5.71 -3.33 -0.76
C PHE A 105 6.02 -4.62 0.03
N GLY A 106 5.28 -4.85 1.11
CA GLY A 106 5.53 -5.93 2.04
C GLY A 106 4.28 -6.48 2.71
N PHE A 107 4.52 -7.49 3.53
CA PHE A 107 3.51 -8.16 4.33
C PHE A 107 3.60 -7.73 5.78
N PHE A 108 2.44 -7.67 6.41
CA PHE A 108 2.29 -7.32 7.81
C PHE A 108 1.65 -8.48 8.57
N ALA A 109 2.09 -8.66 9.81
CA ALA A 109 1.39 -9.46 10.81
C ALA A 109 0.60 -8.51 11.70
N TYR A 110 -0.69 -8.80 11.87
CA TYR A 110 -1.59 -8.04 12.73
C TYR A 110 -2.14 -8.91 13.86
N GLU A 111 -2.36 -8.24 14.99
CA GLU A 111 -3.19 -8.74 16.06
C GLU A 111 -4.52 -8.00 16.03
N PHE A 112 -5.63 -8.73 15.90
CA PHE A 112 -6.98 -8.21 15.97
C PHE A 112 -7.62 -8.56 17.32
N ARG A 113 -8.35 -7.58 17.87
CA ARG A 113 -9.10 -7.75 19.10
C ARG A 113 -10.45 -7.02 19.01
N LEU A 114 -11.48 -7.66 19.54
CA LEU A 114 -12.81 -7.08 19.70
C LEU A 114 -12.96 -6.56 21.12
N GLY A 115 -13.48 -5.33 21.26
CA GLY A 115 -13.68 -4.75 22.57
C GLY A 115 -14.41 -3.42 22.57
N ARG A 116 -14.65 -2.84 23.73
CA ARG A 116 -15.19 -1.48 23.85
C ARG A 116 -14.03 -0.51 23.78
N PHE A 117 -14.19 0.47 22.91
CA PHE A 117 -13.26 1.58 22.75
C PHE A 117 -13.90 2.85 23.34
N GLY A 118 -13.09 3.74 23.94
CA GLY A 118 -13.57 5.03 24.46
C GLY A 118 -14.29 5.01 25.81
N THR A 119 -14.41 3.86 26.49
CA THR A 119 -14.89 3.76 27.88
C THR A 119 -13.78 3.32 28.83
N TRP A 120 -13.97 3.56 30.13
CA TRP A 120 -13.12 2.98 31.17
C TRP A 120 -12.96 1.48 30.97
N ASN A 121 -11.71 1.01 30.94
CA ASN A 121 -11.37 -0.40 30.95
C ASN A 121 -10.09 -0.61 31.75
N THR A 122 -9.87 -1.84 32.25
CA THR A 122 -8.54 -2.19 32.73
C THR A 122 -7.62 -2.41 31.53
N ALA A 123 -6.31 -2.18 31.68
CA ALA A 123 -5.37 -2.29 30.56
C ALA A 123 -5.48 -3.68 29.89
N GLN A 124 -5.72 -4.72 30.69
CA GLN A 124 -5.93 -6.11 30.24
C GLN A 124 -7.41 -6.52 30.06
N GLY A 125 -8.38 -5.66 30.41
CA GLY A 125 -9.81 -6.00 30.59
C GLY A 125 -10.61 -6.29 29.33
N PHE A 126 -9.96 -6.37 28.18
CA PHE A 126 -10.58 -6.69 26.89
C PHE A 126 -10.10 -8.02 26.32
N ALA A 127 -9.89 -9.03 27.15
CA ALA A 127 -9.43 -10.33 26.68
C ALA A 127 -10.58 -11.18 26.10
N VAL A 128 -11.07 -10.80 24.92
CA VAL A 128 -11.36 -11.82 23.92
C VAL A 128 -10.02 -12.26 23.34
N ARG A 129 -9.89 -13.54 22.99
CA ARG A 129 -8.66 -14.12 22.42
C ARG A 129 -8.15 -13.26 21.26
N ALA A 130 -6.86 -12.93 21.29
CA ALA A 130 -6.19 -12.27 20.20
C ALA A 130 -6.24 -13.13 18.94
N LEU A 131 -6.69 -12.55 17.82
CA LEU A 131 -6.59 -13.20 16.51
C LEU A 131 -5.35 -12.66 15.82
N ARG A 132 -4.33 -13.51 15.67
CA ARG A 132 -3.12 -13.20 14.90
C ARG A 132 -3.36 -13.56 13.44
N VAL A 133 -3.12 -12.63 12.54
CA VAL A 133 -3.17 -12.84 11.09
C VAL A 133 -1.85 -12.36 10.50
N ALA A 134 -1.12 -13.25 9.83
CA ALA A 134 0.12 -12.94 9.12
C ALA A 134 -0.10 -12.91 7.61
N GLY A 135 0.78 -12.25 6.87
CA GLY A 135 0.70 -12.19 5.41
C GLY A 135 -0.33 -11.19 4.88
N LEU A 136 -0.73 -10.20 5.69
CA LEU A 136 -1.63 -9.14 5.22
C LEU A 136 -0.85 -8.12 4.40
N GLN A 137 -1.31 -7.87 3.18
CA GLN A 137 -0.74 -6.86 2.30
C GLN A 137 -1.68 -5.66 2.23
N HIS A 138 -1.10 -4.46 2.35
CA HIS A 138 -1.80 -3.21 2.10
C HIS A 138 -1.69 -2.84 0.61
N THR A 139 -2.51 -1.89 0.15
CA THR A 139 -2.36 -1.36 -1.21
C THR A 139 -0.94 -0.81 -1.37
N PRO A 140 -0.20 -1.20 -2.44
CA PRO A 140 1.15 -0.72 -2.65
C PRO A 140 1.16 0.79 -2.94
N PRO A 141 2.31 1.46 -2.77
CA PRO A 141 2.45 2.88 -3.06
C PRO A 141 2.03 3.20 -4.50
N PRO A 142 1.28 4.31 -4.72
CA PRO A 142 0.75 4.63 -6.04
C PRO A 142 1.87 4.80 -7.06
N LEU A 143 1.59 4.40 -8.29
CA LEU A 143 2.54 4.49 -9.39
C LEU A 143 2.38 5.84 -10.10
N ALA A 144 3.41 6.68 -10.07
CA ALA A 144 3.43 7.92 -10.83
C ALA A 144 3.87 7.66 -12.28
N CYS A 145 3.09 8.16 -13.25
CA CYS A 145 3.48 8.22 -14.65
C CYS A 145 4.01 9.63 -14.96
N GLY A 146 5.34 9.76 -15.01
CA GLY A 146 6.01 10.98 -15.44
C GLY A 146 6.05 11.04 -16.97
N VAL A 147 5.52 12.11 -17.55
CA VAL A 147 5.44 12.30 -19.00
C VAL A 147 6.08 13.62 -19.38
N SER A 148 6.99 13.60 -20.35
CA SER A 148 7.63 14.79 -20.91
C SER A 148 7.55 14.76 -22.43
N ARG A 149 7.12 15.88 -23.05
CA ARG A 149 6.98 16.01 -24.49
C ARG A 149 7.88 17.12 -25.00
N SER A 150 8.62 16.84 -26.06
CA SER A 150 9.45 17.78 -26.81
C SER A 150 9.17 17.64 -28.31
N LYS A 151 9.72 18.55 -29.13
CA LYS A 151 9.54 18.53 -30.59
C LYS A 151 9.86 17.18 -31.23
N GLY A 152 10.90 16.49 -30.76
CA GLY A 152 11.37 15.24 -31.35
C GLY A 152 10.95 13.96 -30.61
N ARG A 153 10.51 14.04 -29.35
CA ARG A 153 10.24 12.85 -28.53
C ARG A 153 9.21 13.06 -27.43
N LEU A 154 8.53 11.98 -27.08
CA LEU A 154 7.78 11.78 -25.85
C LEU A 154 8.59 10.85 -24.95
N THR A 155 8.89 11.24 -23.72
CA THR A 155 9.54 10.40 -22.72
C THR A 155 8.55 10.06 -21.63
N VAL A 156 8.48 8.79 -21.28
CA VAL A 156 7.67 8.29 -20.17
C VAL A 156 8.60 7.65 -19.14
N SER A 157 8.36 7.94 -17.87
CA SER A 157 9.17 7.46 -16.76
C SER A 157 8.32 7.09 -15.55
N ALA A 158 8.76 6.09 -14.80
CA ALA A 158 8.15 5.68 -13.53
C ALA A 158 9.19 5.00 -12.63
N ALA A 159 8.93 4.94 -11.32
CA ALA A 159 9.75 4.19 -10.37
C ALA A 159 9.36 2.73 -10.35
N PHE A 160 10.34 1.83 -10.34
CA PHE A 160 10.10 0.43 -9.97
C PHE A 160 9.81 0.30 -8.48
N ALA A 161 9.10 -0.77 -8.10
CA ALA A 161 8.83 -1.12 -6.71
C ALA A 161 10.13 -1.28 -5.92
N ASP A 162 10.18 -0.68 -4.73
CA ASP A 162 11.35 -0.64 -3.87
C ASP A 162 11.01 -1.24 -2.49
N PRO A 163 11.05 -2.57 -2.33
CA PRO A 163 10.79 -3.18 -1.03
C PRO A 163 11.88 -2.77 -0.03
N VAL A 164 11.46 -2.36 1.17
CA VAL A 164 12.37 -1.91 2.23
C VAL A 164 12.28 -2.78 3.48
N ARG A 165 13.39 -2.88 4.20
CA ARG A 165 13.47 -3.42 5.56
C ARG A 165 14.40 -2.55 6.40
N ASP A 166 13.96 -2.19 7.60
CA ASP A 166 14.74 -1.36 8.54
C ASP A 166 15.30 -0.08 7.90
N GLY A 167 14.50 0.55 7.03
CA GLY A 167 14.86 1.77 6.30
C GLY A 167 15.84 1.57 5.14
N ARG A 168 16.16 0.33 4.77
CA ARG A 168 17.07 0.00 3.66
C ARG A 168 16.33 -0.65 2.50
N SER A 169 16.62 -0.19 1.29
CA SER A 169 16.17 -0.83 0.05
C SER A 169 16.74 -2.23 -0.08
N LEU A 170 15.87 -3.18 -0.43
CA LEU A 170 16.18 -4.56 -0.78
C LEU A 170 15.84 -4.84 -2.25
N ARG A 171 15.69 -3.78 -3.05
CA ARG A 171 15.38 -3.91 -4.47
C ARG A 171 16.57 -4.47 -5.24
N PRO A 172 16.38 -5.55 -6.01
CA PRO A 172 17.41 -6.10 -6.87
C PRO A 172 17.85 -5.11 -7.96
N SER A 173 19.06 -5.30 -8.47
CA SER A 173 19.60 -4.52 -9.59
C SER A 173 20.10 -5.48 -10.68
N PRO A 174 19.36 -5.71 -11.78
CA PRO A 174 18.15 -4.99 -12.18
C PRO A 174 16.91 -5.33 -11.32
N PRO A 175 15.88 -4.47 -11.30
CA PRO A 175 14.60 -4.77 -10.65
C PRO A 175 13.98 -6.06 -11.20
N VAL A 176 13.28 -6.79 -10.34
CA VAL A 176 12.57 -8.04 -10.73
C VAL A 176 11.20 -7.78 -11.34
N THR A 177 10.58 -6.64 -11.03
CA THR A 177 9.33 -6.20 -11.66
C THR A 177 9.58 -5.60 -13.03
N GLU A 178 8.56 -5.64 -13.89
CA GLU A 178 8.60 -4.97 -15.18
C GLU A 178 7.62 -3.79 -15.22
N LEU A 179 8.04 -2.69 -15.83
CA LEU A 179 7.20 -1.52 -16.06
C LEU A 179 6.86 -1.44 -17.55
N TRP A 180 5.58 -1.25 -17.84
CA TRP A 180 5.05 -1.16 -19.20
C TRP A 180 4.28 0.15 -19.36
N ALA A 181 4.66 0.97 -20.32
CA ALA A 181 3.93 2.17 -20.71
C ALA A 181 3.05 1.91 -21.92
N LEU A 182 1.79 2.33 -21.80
CA LEU A 182 0.77 2.28 -22.84
C LEU A 182 0.47 3.72 -23.27
N LEU A 183 0.64 3.99 -24.56
CA LEU A 183 0.36 5.28 -25.17
C LEU A 183 -1.00 5.24 -25.87
N TYR A 184 -1.90 6.15 -25.49
CA TYR A 184 -3.24 6.27 -26.04
C TYR A 184 -3.44 7.59 -26.78
N ALA A 185 -4.28 7.56 -27.81
CA ALA A 185 -4.95 8.72 -28.37
C ALA A 185 -6.37 8.84 -27.80
N GLN A 186 -6.79 10.05 -27.44
CA GLN A 186 -8.13 10.35 -26.97
C GLN A 186 -8.97 10.89 -28.13
N VAL A 187 -9.99 10.14 -28.52
CA VAL A 187 -10.85 10.48 -29.66
C VAL A 187 -12.28 10.70 -29.22
N HIS A 188 -12.99 11.59 -29.89
CA HIS A 188 -14.41 11.82 -29.64
C HIS A 188 -15.23 10.63 -30.16
N GLN A 189 -16.27 10.24 -29.42
CA GLN A 189 -17.31 9.37 -29.96
C GLN A 189 -18.06 10.08 -31.09
N ALA A 190 -18.73 9.31 -31.97
CA ALA A 190 -19.43 9.86 -33.13
C ALA A 190 -20.57 10.82 -32.75
N ASP A 191 -21.09 10.72 -31.52
CA ASP A 191 -22.12 11.59 -30.94
C ASP A 191 -21.55 12.73 -30.08
N ASP A 192 -20.22 12.85 -30.00
CA ASP A 192 -19.48 13.83 -29.20
C ASP A 192 -19.76 13.77 -27.69
N ALA A 193 -20.45 12.74 -27.20
CA ALA A 193 -20.89 12.64 -25.81
C ALA A 193 -19.74 12.30 -24.84
N ASP A 194 -18.70 11.65 -25.34
CA ASP A 194 -17.57 11.18 -24.54
C ASP A 194 -16.31 10.98 -25.40
N ARG A 195 -15.17 10.75 -24.73
CA ARG A 195 -13.90 10.39 -25.37
C ARG A 195 -13.57 8.92 -25.14
N ARG A 196 -12.95 8.29 -26.13
CA ARG A 196 -12.42 6.92 -26.07
C ARG A 196 -10.90 6.95 -26.17
N ASN A 197 -10.26 6.07 -25.41
CA ASN A 197 -8.82 5.85 -25.46
C ASN A 197 -8.53 4.75 -26.49
N ILE A 198 -7.82 5.11 -27.56
CA ILE A 198 -7.32 4.16 -28.57
C ILE A 198 -5.85 3.92 -28.30
N LEU A 199 -5.47 2.67 -28.04
CA LEU A 199 -4.08 2.28 -27.81
C LEU A 199 -3.28 2.44 -29.12
N LEU A 200 -2.24 3.26 -29.08
CA LEU A 200 -1.32 3.46 -30.21
C LEU A 200 -0.12 2.52 -30.13
N SER A 201 0.45 2.36 -28.93
CA SER A 201 1.70 1.62 -28.74
C SER A 201 1.90 1.24 -27.29
N THR A 202 2.59 0.11 -27.08
CA THR A 202 3.02 -0.39 -25.78
C THR A 202 4.54 -0.53 -25.79
N ARG A 203 5.22 -0.06 -24.72
CA ARG A 203 6.67 -0.22 -24.55
C ARG A 203 7.03 -0.57 -23.12
N ARG A 204 8.00 -1.47 -22.96
CA ARG A 204 8.65 -1.70 -21.67
C ARG A 204 9.54 -0.50 -21.31
N LEU A 205 9.56 -0.12 -20.04
CA LEU A 205 10.49 0.84 -19.48
C LEU A 205 11.81 0.11 -19.19
N GLU A 206 12.90 0.69 -19.65
CA GLU A 206 14.22 0.17 -19.39
C GLU A 206 14.72 0.71 -18.04
N PRO A 207 15.22 -0.15 -17.14
CA PRO A 207 15.85 0.30 -15.91
C PRO A 207 17.15 1.06 -16.22
N PRO A 208 17.65 1.89 -15.29
CA PRO A 208 18.84 2.66 -15.54
C PRO A 208 20.02 1.68 -15.71
N LYS A 209 20.65 1.69 -16.89
CA LYS A 209 21.91 0.96 -17.08
C LYS A 209 22.91 1.48 -16.05
N ARG A 210 23.59 0.60 -15.31
CA ARG A 210 24.69 0.99 -14.41
C ARG A 210 25.72 1.78 -15.21
N GLY A 211 25.63 3.11 -15.14
CA GLY A 211 26.70 3.97 -15.60
C GLY A 211 27.87 3.76 -14.65
N ARG A 212 29.09 3.55 -15.19
CA ARG A 212 30.29 3.92 -14.43
C ARG A 212 30.06 5.35 -13.96
N VAL A 213 30.05 5.57 -12.65
CA VAL A 213 30.03 6.93 -12.08
C VAL A 213 31.11 7.72 -12.83
N PRO A 214 30.75 8.75 -13.61
CA PRO A 214 31.75 9.56 -14.28
C PRO A 214 32.66 10.12 -13.20
N LYS A 215 33.97 9.85 -13.28
CA LYS A 215 34.96 10.43 -12.36
C LYS A 215 34.75 11.94 -12.36
N GLY A 216 34.22 12.49 -11.26
CA GLY A 216 33.95 13.92 -11.10
C GLY A 216 32.50 14.31 -10.78
N ARG A 217 31.50 13.42 -10.94
CA ARG A 217 30.14 13.67 -10.42
C ARG A 217 30.00 13.05 -9.04
N GLY A 218 29.92 13.91 -8.02
CA GLY A 218 29.81 13.48 -6.61
C GLY A 218 28.53 12.68 -6.32
N PRO A 219 28.44 12.03 -5.14
CA PRO A 219 27.34 11.15 -4.74
C PRO A 219 25.95 11.76 -4.90
N LEU A 220 25.84 13.09 -4.83
CA LEU A 220 24.60 13.85 -4.89
C LEU A 220 23.82 13.70 -6.21
N ALA A 221 24.47 13.50 -7.35
CA ALA A 221 23.78 13.37 -8.64
C ALA A 221 23.11 12.00 -8.84
N ALA A 222 23.66 10.95 -8.22
CA ALA A 222 23.03 9.63 -8.17
C ALA A 222 21.88 9.61 -7.15
N VAL A 223 22.05 10.36 -6.05
CA VAL A 223 21.00 10.59 -5.05
C VAL A 223 19.82 11.34 -5.66
N ASP A 224 20.02 12.36 -6.49
CA ASP A 224 18.91 13.12 -7.12
C ASP A 224 18.03 12.27 -8.06
N LEU A 225 18.61 11.38 -8.87
CA LEU A 225 17.85 10.46 -9.73
C LEU A 225 17.07 9.44 -8.91
N ALA A 226 17.67 8.89 -7.85
CA ALA A 226 16.98 8.04 -6.88
C ALA A 226 15.87 8.81 -6.12
N ARG A 227 16.08 10.11 -5.84
CA ARG A 227 15.11 10.98 -5.15
C ARG A 227 13.92 11.38 -6.02
N THR A 228 14.06 11.33 -7.35
CA THR A 228 12.97 11.67 -8.29
C THR A 228 12.02 10.51 -8.61
N GLY A 229 12.28 9.28 -8.14
CA GLY A 229 11.34 8.16 -8.31
C GLY A 229 10.98 7.85 -9.78
N ALA A 230 11.91 8.06 -10.72
CA ALA A 230 11.67 7.93 -12.15
C ALA A 230 12.87 7.28 -12.85
N ASP A 231 13.22 6.08 -12.39
CA ASP A 231 14.40 5.35 -12.82
C ASP A 231 14.14 4.36 -13.96
N GLY A 232 12.89 3.92 -14.18
CA GLY A 232 12.47 3.29 -15.44
C GLY A 232 12.11 4.34 -16.49
N ARG A 233 12.56 4.16 -17.75
CA ARG A 233 12.25 5.08 -18.84
C ARG A 233 12.04 4.40 -20.19
N THR A 234 11.16 4.98 -21.00
CA THR A 234 11.03 4.66 -22.42
C THR A 234 10.70 5.93 -23.20
N ASP A 235 11.02 5.94 -24.47
CA ASP A 235 10.82 7.08 -25.35
C ASP A 235 9.93 6.67 -26.52
N TRP A 236 9.19 7.62 -27.08
CA TRP A 236 8.66 7.56 -28.44
C TRP A 236 9.15 8.73 -29.28
N SER A 237 9.49 8.51 -30.55
CA SER A 237 9.77 9.60 -31.48
C SER A 237 8.48 10.35 -31.86
N SER A 238 8.59 11.63 -32.20
CA SER A 238 7.41 12.35 -32.70
C SER A 238 6.94 11.78 -34.05
N ALA A 239 7.87 11.33 -34.89
CA ALA A 239 7.56 10.75 -36.20
C ALA A 239 6.71 9.48 -36.07
N GLU A 240 7.09 8.55 -35.19
CA GLU A 240 6.33 7.30 -35.04
C GLU A 240 4.93 7.52 -34.47
N ILE A 241 4.77 8.50 -33.56
CA ILE A 241 3.46 8.87 -33.03
C ILE A 241 2.58 9.43 -34.15
N THR A 242 3.13 10.33 -34.98
CA THR A 242 2.42 10.88 -36.14
C THR A 242 2.03 9.77 -37.10
N THR A 243 2.94 8.84 -37.43
CA THR A 243 2.62 7.69 -38.29
C THR A 243 1.51 6.82 -37.71
N SER A 244 1.52 6.52 -36.40
CA SER A 244 0.44 5.76 -35.75
C SER A 244 -0.91 6.48 -35.81
N LEU A 245 -0.94 7.80 -35.61
CA LEU A 245 -2.15 8.60 -35.68
C LEU A 245 -2.70 8.66 -37.13
N GLU A 246 -1.82 8.84 -38.12
CA GLU A 246 -2.18 8.85 -39.54
C GLU A 246 -2.73 7.49 -40.00
N LEU A 247 -2.07 6.39 -39.62
CA LEU A 247 -2.50 5.02 -39.94
C LEU A 247 -3.93 4.73 -39.44
N LEU A 248 -4.26 5.26 -38.26
CA LEU A 248 -5.57 5.11 -37.65
C LEU A 248 -6.54 6.24 -38.00
N THR A 249 -6.14 7.19 -38.86
CA THR A 249 -6.94 8.36 -39.26
C THR A 249 -7.40 9.25 -38.11
N LEU A 250 -6.60 9.35 -37.05
CA LEU A 250 -6.92 10.06 -35.80
C LEU A 250 -6.44 11.52 -35.75
N GLY A 251 -5.72 11.98 -36.77
CA GLY A 251 -5.24 13.37 -36.88
C GLY A 251 -4.40 13.81 -35.68
N HIS A 252 -4.74 14.95 -35.08
CA HIS A 252 -4.03 15.52 -33.92
C HIS A 252 -4.73 15.23 -32.58
N ALA A 253 -5.30 14.04 -32.43
CA ALA A 253 -5.95 13.62 -31.19
C ALA A 253 -5.04 13.85 -29.95
N PRO A 254 -5.57 14.38 -28.83
CA PRO A 254 -4.83 14.47 -27.58
C PRO A 254 -4.28 13.12 -27.16
N LEU A 255 -3.09 13.11 -26.55
CA LEU A 255 -2.43 11.88 -26.14
C LEU A 255 -2.51 11.72 -24.61
N SER A 256 -2.55 10.48 -24.15
CA SER A 256 -2.45 10.13 -22.73
C SER A 256 -1.63 8.86 -22.53
N CYS A 257 -0.97 8.73 -21.39
CA CYS A 257 -0.13 7.59 -21.08
C CYS A 257 -0.55 6.93 -19.75
N LEU A 258 -0.48 5.61 -19.73
CA LEU A 258 -0.68 4.76 -18.56
C LEU A 258 0.58 3.94 -18.35
N VAL A 259 1.01 3.75 -17.10
CA VAL A 259 2.07 2.81 -16.75
C VAL A 259 1.49 1.71 -15.87
N VAL A 260 1.87 0.47 -16.15
CA VAL A 260 1.52 -0.71 -15.37
C VAL A 260 2.81 -1.37 -14.91
N GLU A 261 2.87 -1.75 -13.64
CA GLU A 261 3.94 -2.57 -13.10
C GLU A 261 3.45 -4.00 -12.91
N THR A 262 4.17 -4.98 -13.48
CA THR A 262 3.88 -6.40 -13.34
C THR A 262 4.84 -7.07 -12.36
N LEU A 263 4.33 -8.05 -11.62
CA LEU A 263 5.16 -8.92 -10.78
C LEU A 263 5.99 -9.87 -11.66
N PRO A 264 7.19 -10.28 -11.21
CA PRO A 264 7.97 -11.27 -11.95
C PRO A 264 7.18 -12.57 -12.14
N GLY A 265 7.18 -13.07 -13.38
CA GLY A 265 6.72 -14.41 -13.72
C GLY A 265 7.89 -15.36 -13.96
N GLU A 266 7.68 -16.67 -13.77
CA GLU A 266 8.70 -17.69 -14.09
C GLU A 266 9.07 -17.68 -15.58
N ALA A 267 8.10 -17.38 -16.45
CA ALA A 267 8.26 -17.22 -17.89
C ALA A 267 7.57 -15.91 -18.32
N PRO A 268 8.26 -14.76 -18.24
CA PRO A 268 7.65 -13.46 -18.52
C PRO A 268 7.22 -13.36 -19.99
N TYR A 269 6.05 -12.77 -20.20
CA TYR A 269 5.50 -12.58 -21.53
C TYR A 269 6.09 -11.32 -22.17
N SER A 270 6.21 -11.32 -23.50
CA SER A 270 6.78 -10.19 -24.25
C SER A 270 5.87 -8.96 -24.33
N ASP A 271 4.60 -9.08 -23.93
CA ASP A 271 3.62 -7.99 -23.84
C ASP A 271 2.45 -8.44 -22.95
N PRO A 272 2.62 -8.36 -21.61
CA PRO A 272 1.65 -8.86 -20.63
C PRO A 272 0.47 -7.89 -20.41
N VAL A 273 0.55 -6.67 -20.94
CA VAL A 273 -0.46 -5.62 -20.73
C VAL A 273 -1.37 -5.41 -21.94
N SER A 274 -1.00 -5.96 -23.10
CA SER A 274 -1.83 -5.91 -24.31
C SER A 274 -2.15 -7.33 -24.80
N ARG A 275 -1.23 -7.98 -25.53
CA ARG A 275 -1.52 -9.27 -26.17
C ARG A 275 -1.76 -10.43 -25.20
N ASN A 276 -1.09 -10.41 -24.05
CA ASN A 276 -1.17 -11.47 -23.04
C ASN A 276 -1.79 -10.95 -21.73
N LEU A 277 -2.82 -10.10 -21.83
CA LEU A 277 -3.51 -9.57 -20.67
C LEU A 277 -4.08 -10.71 -19.80
N GLY A 278 -3.81 -10.65 -18.50
CA GLY A 278 -4.31 -11.61 -17.51
C GLY A 278 -3.38 -12.80 -17.25
N TYR A 279 -2.29 -12.95 -18.02
CA TYR A 279 -1.29 -13.99 -17.76
C TYR A 279 -0.25 -13.59 -16.72
N GLU A 280 -0.05 -12.28 -16.50
CA GLU A 280 0.79 -11.76 -15.43
C GLU A 280 -0.04 -11.00 -14.39
N ARG A 281 0.44 -11.01 -13.15
CA ARG A 281 -0.20 -10.29 -12.04
C ARG A 281 0.30 -8.86 -12.03
N PHE A 282 -0.63 -7.91 -12.00
CA PHE A 282 -0.29 -6.50 -11.84
C PHE A 282 -0.01 -6.19 -10.38
N LEU A 283 1.12 -5.54 -10.12
CA LEU A 283 1.43 -4.99 -8.81
C LEU A 283 0.69 -3.68 -8.60
N ARG A 284 0.79 -2.76 -9.56
CA ARG A 284 0.15 -1.44 -9.51
C ARG A 284 -0.01 -0.84 -10.90
N THR A 285 -0.91 0.13 -10.99
CA THR A 285 -1.25 0.85 -12.22
C THR A 285 -1.27 2.35 -11.91
N SER A 286 -0.70 3.16 -12.80
CA SER A 286 -0.74 4.61 -12.67
C SER A 286 -2.14 5.14 -13.00
N PRO A 287 -2.49 6.37 -12.61
CA PRO A 287 -3.56 7.08 -13.28
C PRO A 287 -3.22 7.28 -14.77
N LEU A 288 -4.25 7.51 -15.59
CA LEU A 288 -4.07 7.92 -16.98
C LEU A 288 -3.60 9.38 -17.02
N THR A 289 -2.34 9.60 -17.38
CA THR A 289 -1.72 10.93 -17.40
C THR A 289 -1.83 11.56 -18.79
N ALA A 290 -2.35 12.78 -18.87
CA ALA A 290 -2.37 13.53 -20.12
C ALA A 290 -0.94 13.86 -20.58
N VAL A 291 -0.65 13.66 -21.87
CA VAL A 291 0.62 14.07 -22.46
C VAL A 291 0.57 15.58 -22.70
N PRO A 292 1.56 16.37 -22.23
CA PRO A 292 1.57 17.80 -22.43
C PRO A 292 1.75 18.16 -23.92
N ALA A 293 1.29 19.34 -24.29
CA ALA A 293 1.59 19.94 -25.59
C ALA A 293 3.11 20.12 -25.78
N ILE A 294 3.55 20.19 -27.03
CA ILE A 294 4.97 20.43 -27.35
C ILE A 294 5.33 21.85 -26.93
N CYS A 295 6.27 21.99 -26.00
CA CYS A 295 6.91 23.27 -25.66
C CYS A 295 7.89 23.74 -26.75
#